data_AF-A0A166BAK0-F1
#
_entry.id   AF-A0A166BAK0-F1
#
_cell.length_a   1.000
_cell.length_b   1.000
_cell.length_c   1.000
_cell.angle_alpha   90.00
_cell.angle_beta   90.00
_cell.angle_gamma   90.00
#
_symmetry.space_group_name_H-M   'P 1'
#
loop_
_entity.id
_entity.type
_entity.pdbx_description
1 polymer ?
#
loop_
_entity_poly.entity_id
_entity_poly.type
_entity_poly.pdbx_seq_one_letter_code
_entity_poly.pdbx_strand_id
1 'polypeptide(L)'
;MPVALTAVQASNAQYAPSFRPVLVVFGGTSGIGAGLVRAFATHIPPHTGAHIVVVGRSKPAADALIASLPSNSNSQYDFVRVDALLVHDL
;
A
#
# COMPACT_ATOMS: atom_id res chain seq x y z
N MET A 1 20.86 18.64 -15.28
CA MET A 1 20.76 17.39 -16.08
C MET A 1 19.61 16.59 -15.52
N PRO A 2 18.60 16.20 -16.31
CA PRO A 2 17.50 15.36 -15.83
C PRO A 2 18.03 13.96 -15.48
N VAL A 3 17.48 13.35 -14.43
CA VAL A 3 17.81 11.98 -14.03
C VAL A 3 17.16 11.00 -15.01
N ALA A 4 17.92 10.05 -15.54
CA ALA A 4 17.40 9.01 -16.42
C ALA A 4 16.48 8.04 -15.64
N LEU A 5 15.39 7.59 -16.26
CA LEU A 5 14.46 6.61 -15.66
C LEU A 5 15.18 5.35 -15.16
N THR A 6 16.15 4.86 -15.93
CA THR A 6 16.95 3.67 -15.59
C THR A 6 17.76 3.87 -14.32
N ALA A 7 18.26 5.08 -14.06
CA ALA A 7 18.99 5.39 -12.83
C ALA A 7 18.06 5.37 -11.61
N VAL A 8 16.83 5.89 -11.74
CA VAL A 8 15.82 5.85 -10.67
C VAL A 8 15.40 4.39 -10.38
N GLN A 9 15.16 3.60 -11.42
CA GLN A 9 14.79 2.19 -11.27
C GLN A 9 15.90 1.37 -10.60
N ALA A 10 17.17 1.60 -10.98
CA ALA A 10 18.31 0.94 -10.35
C ALA A 10 18.43 1.33 -8.87
N SER A 11 18.21 2.60 -8.52
CA SER A 11 18.17 3.05 -7.13
C SER A 11 17.03 2.40 -6.34
N ASN A 12 15.83 2.32 -6.90
CA ASN A 12 14.67 1.70 -6.21
C ASN A 12 14.88 0.20 -5.99
N ALA A 13 15.55 -0.50 -6.91
CA ALA A 13 15.85 -1.92 -6.78
C ALA A 13 16.81 -2.24 -5.62
N GLN A 14 17.55 -1.25 -5.12
CA GLN A 14 18.43 -1.40 -3.95
C GLN A 14 17.66 -1.30 -2.62
N TYR A 15 16.38 -0.96 -2.64
CA TYR A 15 15.55 -0.92 -1.43
C TYR A 15 15.35 -2.33 -0.87
N ALA A 16 16.07 -2.64 0.21
CA ALA A 16 16.05 -3.94 0.90
C ALA A 16 15.99 -3.71 2.43
N PRO A 17 14.82 -3.31 2.97
CA PRO A 17 14.68 -3.07 4.40
C PRO A 17 14.82 -4.39 5.18
N SER A 18 15.38 -4.33 6.39
CA SER A 18 15.41 -5.48 7.32
C SER A 18 14.11 -5.68 8.10
N PHE A 19 13.14 -4.81 7.88
CA PHE A 19 11.83 -4.79 8.52
C PHE A 19 10.73 -4.89 7.47
N ARG A 20 9.52 -5.27 7.90
CA ARG A 20 8.34 -5.21 7.03
C ARG A 20 7.84 -3.77 6.92
N PRO A 21 7.85 -3.13 5.75
CA PRO A 21 7.37 -1.77 5.61
C PRO A 21 5.86 -1.68 5.81
N VAL A 22 5.41 -0.59 6.43
CA VAL A 22 4.00 -0.34 6.74
C VAL A 22 3.47 0.79 5.86
N LEU A 23 2.32 0.57 5.23
CA LEU A 23 1.58 1.58 4.48
C LEU A 23 0.19 1.76 5.10
N VAL A 24 -0.15 2.99 5.47
CA VAL A 24 -1.51 3.35 5.94
C VAL A 24 -2.14 4.27 4.90
N VAL A 25 -3.31 3.88 4.36
CA VAL A 25 -3.98 4.64 3.29
C VAL A 25 -5.41 5.01 3.67
N PHE A 26 -5.62 6.30 3.96
CA PHE A 26 -6.95 6.89 4.06
C PHE A 26 -7.59 7.01 2.67
N GLY A 27 -8.85 6.57 2.55
CA GLY A 27 -9.52 6.48 1.26
C GLY A 27 -8.96 5.35 0.38
N GLY A 28 -8.36 4.32 0.98
CA GLY A 28 -7.64 3.27 0.25
C GLY A 28 -8.51 2.34 -0.61
N THR A 29 -9.84 2.46 -0.57
CA THR A 29 -10.75 1.52 -1.25
C THR A 29 -11.06 1.86 -2.70
N SER A 30 -10.68 3.05 -3.20
CA SER A 30 -10.93 3.46 -4.60
C SER A 30 -9.93 4.52 -5.08
N GLY A 31 -9.99 4.84 -6.38
CA GLY A 31 -9.22 5.91 -6.99
C GLY A 31 -7.72 5.78 -6.74
N ILE A 32 -7.07 6.90 -6.41
CA ILE A 32 -5.62 6.94 -6.17
C ILE A 32 -5.21 6.15 -4.92
N GLY A 33 -6.06 6.08 -3.88
CA GLY A 33 -5.78 5.31 -2.68
C GLY A 33 -5.67 3.81 -2.98
N ALA A 34 -6.62 3.28 -3.74
CA ALA A 34 -6.54 1.90 -4.22
C ALA A 34 -5.35 1.68 -5.17
N GLY A 35 -5.06 2.66 -6.04
CA GLY A 35 -3.89 2.63 -6.91
C GLY A 35 -2.58 2.55 -6.12
N LEU A 36 -2.46 3.33 -5.04
CA LEU A 36 -1.31 3.32 -4.15
C LEU A 36 -1.13 1.97 -3.44
N VAL A 37 -2.23 1.40 -2.91
CA VAL A 37 -2.21 0.07 -2.28
C VAL A 37 -1.73 -0.99 -3.28
N ARG A 38 -2.26 -0.99 -4.51
CA ARG A 38 -1.85 -1.92 -5.57
C ARG A 38 -0.37 -1.73 -5.94
N ALA A 39 0.06 -0.49 -6.15
CA ALA A 39 1.43 -0.19 -6.52
C ALA A 39 2.41 -0.63 -5.42
N PHE A 40 2.10 -0.35 -4.16
CA PHE A 40 2.95 -0.73 -3.04
C PHE A 40 3.04 -2.25 -2.88
N ALA A 41 1.91 -2.96 -2.91
CA ALA A 41 1.89 -4.42 -2.82
C ALA A 41 2.66 -5.09 -3.98
N THR A 42 2.65 -4.50 -5.17
CA THR A 42 3.36 -5.02 -6.35
C THR A 42 4.88 -4.79 -6.27
N HIS A 43 5.33 -3.66 -5.75
CA HIS A 43 6.75 -3.27 -5.80
C HIS A 43 7.51 -3.54 -4.50
N ILE A 44 6.83 -4.00 -3.44
CA ILE A 44 7.50 -4.33 -2.18
C ILE A 44 8.44 -5.52 -2.39
N PRO A 45 9.66 -5.52 -1.79
CA PRO A 45 10.54 -6.67 -1.87
C PRO A 45 9.83 -7.94 -1.36
N PRO A 46 9.79 -9.04 -2.15
CA PRO A 46 9.03 -10.23 -1.79
C PRO A 46 9.45 -10.85 -0.44
N HIS A 47 10.74 -10.75 -0.12
CA HIS A 47 11.32 -11.30 1.11
C HIS A 47 10.85 -10.59 2.38
N THR A 48 10.48 -9.31 2.32
CA THR A 48 9.91 -8.59 3.47
C THR A 48 8.39 -8.63 3.48
N GLY A 49 7.77 -8.60 2.31
CA GLY A 49 6.34 -8.31 2.18
C GLY A 49 6.00 -6.91 2.69
N ALA A 50 4.70 -6.61 2.77
CA ALA A 50 4.17 -5.32 3.22
C ALA A 50 3.14 -5.52 4.33
N HIS A 51 3.05 -4.58 5.27
CA HIS A 51 1.86 -4.43 6.10
C HIS A 51 1.04 -3.27 5.56
N ILE A 52 -0.16 -3.53 5.04
CA ILE A 52 -1.02 -2.49 4.47
C ILE A 52 -2.28 -2.35 5.31
N VAL A 53 -2.49 -1.15 5.84
CA VAL A 53 -3.70 -0.76 6.57
C VAL A 53 -4.57 0.09 5.64
N VAL A 54 -5.67 -0.49 5.17
CA VAL A 54 -6.66 0.19 4.35
C VAL A 54 -7.67 0.87 5.25
N VAL A 55 -7.79 2.20 5.13
CA VAL A 55 -8.73 2.99 5.92
C VAL A 55 -9.84 3.53 5.02
N GLY A 56 -11.09 3.26 5.36
CA GLY A 56 -12.23 3.71 4.55
C GLY A 56 -13.60 3.27 5.06
N ARG A 57 -14.64 3.57 4.28
CA ARG A 57 -16.05 3.37 4.68
C ARG A 57 -16.56 1.94 4.44
N SER A 58 -16.06 1.28 3.40
CA SER A 58 -16.62 0.01 2.91
C SER A 58 -15.64 -1.14 3.11
N LYS A 59 -15.92 -2.00 4.10
CA LYS A 59 -15.17 -3.25 4.30
C LYS A 59 -15.23 -4.17 3.06
N PRO A 60 -16.39 -4.39 2.41
CA PRO A 60 -16.44 -5.23 1.21
C PRO A 60 -15.52 -4.73 0.08
N ALA A 61 -15.41 -3.41 -0.10
CA ALA A 61 -14.50 -2.84 -1.10
C ALA A 61 -13.03 -3.03 -0.72
N ALA A 62 -12.68 -2.92 0.57
CA ALA A 62 -11.34 -3.21 1.06
C ALA A 62 -10.98 -4.70 0.89
N ASP A 63 -11.89 -5.60 1.26
CA ASP A 63 -11.68 -7.05 1.13
C ASP A 63 -11.49 -7.44 -0.35
N ALA A 64 -12.31 -6.88 -1.27
CA ALA A 64 -12.16 -7.10 -2.71
C ALA A 64 -10.83 -6.54 -3.26
N LEU A 65 -10.39 -5.37 -2.78
CA LEU A 65 -9.10 -4.80 -3.13
C LEU A 65 -7.96 -5.72 -2.66
N ILE A 66 -7.96 -6.13 -1.39
CA ILE A 66 -6.94 -6.98 -0.77
C ILE A 66 -6.85 -8.32 -1.50
N ALA A 67 -7.99 -8.96 -1.80
CA ALA A 67 -8.05 -10.21 -2.54
C ALA A 67 -7.47 -10.11 -3.97
N SER A 68 -7.42 -8.90 -4.54
CA SER A 68 -6.84 -8.64 -5.87
C SER A 68 -5.34 -8.32 -5.86
N LEU A 69 -4.71 -8.27 -4.69
CA LEU A 69 -3.28 -7.98 -4.57
C LEU A 69 -2.44 -9.23 -4.85
N PRO A 70 -1.17 -9.07 -5.26
CA PRO A 70 -0.25 -10.20 -5.39
C PRO A 70 -0.14 -10.98 -4.08
N SER A 71 -0.17 -12.32 -4.18
CA SER A 71 0.01 -13.18 -3.01
C SER A 71 1.45 -13.05 -2.50
N ASN A 72 1.58 -12.78 -1.20
CA ASN A 72 2.85 -12.74 -0.49
C ASN A 72 2.62 -13.18 0.96
N SER A 73 3.21 -14.31 1.35
CA SER A 73 3.06 -14.89 2.69
C SER A 73 3.67 -14.03 3.80
N ASN A 74 4.58 -13.13 3.47
CA ASN A 74 5.16 -12.18 4.40
C ASN A 74 4.32 -10.91 4.54
N SER A 75 3.31 -10.70 3.68
CA SER A 75 2.46 -9.53 3.75
C SER A 75 1.31 -9.71 4.75
N GLN A 76 0.87 -8.60 5.35
CA GLN A 76 -0.30 -8.53 6.21
C GLN A 76 -1.20 -7.37 5.78
N TYR A 77 -2.51 -7.56 5.97
CA TYR A 77 -3.52 -6.62 5.51
C TYR A 77 -4.55 -6.39 6.60
N ASP A 78 -4.76 -5.14 6.98
CA ASP A 78 -5.78 -4.73 7.94
C ASP A 78 -6.75 -3.74 7.28
N PHE A 79 -7.98 -3.73 7.80
CA PHE A 79 -8.97 -2.73 7.44
C PHE A 79 -9.46 -1.99 8.68
N VAL A 80 -9.37 -0.66 8.64
CA VAL A 80 -9.94 0.21 9.67
C VAL A 80 -11.12 0.95 9.06
N ARG A 81 -12.31 0.69 9.59
CA ARG A 81 -13.51 1.40 9.17
C ARG A 81 -13.47 2.81 9.70
N VAL A 82 -13.48 3.80 8.81
CA VAL A 82 -13.59 5.21 9.15
C VAL A 82 -14.62 5.87 8.24
N ASP A 83 -15.52 6.63 8.84
CA ASP A 83 -16.35 7.58 8.12
C ASP A 83 -15.75 8.98 8.28
N ALA A 84 -14.95 9.40 7.30
CA ALA A 84 -14.13 10.61 7.37
C ALA A 84 -14.91 11.91 7.07
N LEU A 85 -16.24 11.90 7.21
CA LEU A 85 -17.06 13.12 7.09
C LEU A 85 -16.75 14.13 8.20
N LEU A 86 -16.16 13.66 9.31
CA LEU A 86 -15.70 14.50 10.41
C LEU A 86 -14.38 13.92 10.94
N VAL A 87 -13.28 14.60 10.65
CA VAL A 87 -12.01 14.37 11.34
C VAL A 87 -11.85 15.54 12.30
N HIS A 88 -11.96 15.26 13.60
CA HIS A 88 -11.62 16.25 14.61
C HIS A 88 -10.11 16.25 14.82
N ASP A 89 -9.52 17.44 14.92
CA ASP A 89 -8.12 17.70 15.25
C ASP A 89 -7.06 17.35 14.17
N LEU A 90 -7.34 17.63 12.88
CA LEU A 90 -6.28 17.75 11.86
C LEU A 90 -5.62 19.13 11.87
#